data_AF-A0A1H1UYV1-F1
#
_entry.id   AF-A0A1H1UYV1-F1
#
_cell.length_a   1.000
_cell.length_b   1.000
_cell.length_c   1.000
_cell.angle_alpha   90.00
_cell.angle_beta   90.00
_cell.angle_gamma   90.00
#
_symmetry.space_group_name_H-M   'P 1'
#
loop_
_entity.id
_entity.type
_entity.pdbx_description
1 polymer ?
#
loop_
_entity_poly.entity_id
_entity_poly.type
_entity_poly.pdbx_seq_one_letter_code
_entity_poly.pdbx_strand_id
1 'polypeptide(L)' 'MAKLDKLIAEITGLTLELETSYPSIYRFLEEQEVTLPTFEHPEMTEKIFTEYLENLKQLLFRYKQSHLK' A
#
# COMPACT_ATOMS: atom_id res chain seq x y z
N MET A 1 -10.80 4.58 19.31
CA MET A 1 -9.78 4.77 18.27
C MET A 1 -9.97 3.67 17.25
N ALA A 2 -10.54 4.01 16.09
CA ALA A 2 -11.13 3.06 15.17
C ALA A 2 -10.03 2.25 14.48
N LYS A 3 -10.26 0.95 14.27
CA LYS A 3 -9.35 0.05 13.54
C LYS A 3 -8.88 0.64 12.20
N LEU A 4 -9.78 1.38 11.55
CA LEU A 4 -9.54 2.06 10.30
C LEU A 4 -8.41 3.09 10.37
N ASP A 5 -8.33 3.88 11.46
CA ASP A 5 -7.27 4.88 11.64
C ASP A 5 -5.89 4.24 11.67
N LYS A 6 -5.77 3.05 12.27
CA LYS A 6 -4.52 2.28 12.29
C LYS A 6 -4.15 1.74 10.91
N LEU A 7 -5.15 1.25 10.17
CA LEU A 7 -4.97 0.77 8.80
C LEU A 7 -4.50 1.88 7.87
N ILE A 8 -5.13 3.05 7.96
CA ILE A 8 -4.72 4.24 7.21
C ILE A 8 -3.28 4.61 7.58
N ALA A 9 -2.94 4.68 8.87
CA ALA A 9 -1.59 5.00 9.31
C ALA A 9 -0.53 3.99 8.82
N GLU A 10 -0.85 2.69 8.85
CA GLU A 10 0.01 1.63 8.31
C GLU A 10 0.22 1.78 6.80
N ILE A 11 -0.85 2.01 6.03
CA ILE A 11 -0.77 2.21 4.59
C ILE A 11 0.07 3.44 4.29
N THR A 12 -0.24 4.59 4.89
CA THR A 12 0.51 5.84 4.66
C THR A 12 1.98 5.68 5.02
N GLY A 13 2.30 5.04 6.15
CA GLY A 13 3.68 4.79 6.56
C GLY A 13 4.43 3.88 5.57
N LEU A 14 3.78 2.82 5.10
CA LEU A 14 4.38 1.86 4.17
C LEU A 14 4.55 2.46 2.76
N THR A 15 3.60 3.29 2.32
CA THR A 15 3.69 4.06 1.07
C THR A 15 4.81 5.10 1.13
N LEU A 16 4.98 5.81 2.25
CA LEU A 16 6.11 6.72 2.46
C LEU A 16 7.45 5.98 2.46
N GLU A 17 7.54 4.85 3.17
CA GLU A 17 8.75 4.03 3.18
C GLU A 17 9.08 3.51 1.78
N LEU A 18 8.08 3.14 0.98
CA LEU A 18 8.26 2.76 -0.42
C LEU A 18 8.78 3.93 -1.26
N GLU A 19 8.23 5.12 -1.09
CA GLU A 19 8.68 6.32 -1.81
C GLU A 19 10.15 6.65 -1.47
N THR A 20 10.53 6.57 -0.19
CA THR A 20 11.87 6.97 0.26
C THR A 20 12.92 5.88 0.11
N SER A 21 12.58 4.63 0.44
CA SER A 21 13.52 3.50 0.52
C SER A 21 13.49 2.60 -0.72
N TYR A 22 12.36 2.59 -1.46
CA TYR A 22 12.16 1.73 -2.62
C TYR A 22 11.50 2.48 -3.80
N PRO A 23 12.08 3.59 -4.28
CA PRO A 23 11.47 4.45 -5.30
C PRO A 23 11.12 3.71 -6.60
N SER A 24 11.83 2.62 -6.93
CA SER A 24 11.51 1.75 -8.06
C SER A 24 10.17 1.03 -7.92
N ILE A 25 9.80 0.59 -6.71
CA ILE A 25 8.50 -0.04 -6.44
C ILE A 25 7.40 1.03 -6.46
N TYR A 26 7.67 2.20 -5.88
CA TYR A 26 6.73 3.32 -5.88
C TYR A 26 6.39 3.75 -7.32
N ARG A 27 7.40 3.86 -8.18
CA ARG A 27 7.20 4.14 -9.60
C ARG A 27 6.36 3.07 -10.31
N PHE A 28 6.56 1.79 -9.97
CA PHE A 28 5.75 0.70 -10.51
C PHE A 28 4.28 0.78 -10.06
N LEU A 29 4.02 1.22 -8.82
CA LEU A 29 2.67 1.47 -8.31
C LEU A 29 1.98 2.63 -9.06
N GLU A 30 2.72 3.70 -9.34
CA GLU A 30 2.23 4.81 -10.17
C GLU A 30 1.91 4.35 -11.60
N GLU A 31 2.77 3.53 -12.21
CA GLU A 31 2.56 3.00 -13.56
C GLU A 31 1.39 2.00 -13.67
N GLN A 32 1.04 1.32 -12.58
CA GLN A 32 -0.09 0.38 -12.54
C GLN A 32 -1.41 1.06 -12.13
N GLU A 33 -1.43 2.39 -11.94
CA GLU A 33 -2.59 3.14 -11.44
C GLU A 33 -3.15 2.60 -10.11
N VAL A 34 -2.31 1.96 -9.28
CA VAL A 34 -2.69 1.42 -7.96
C VAL A 34 -2.76 2.58 -6.97
N THR A 35 -3.70 3.49 -7.23
CA THR A 35 -3.98 4.64 -6.40
C THR A 35 -4.73 4.19 -5.15
N LEU A 36 -4.45 4.86 -4.03
CA LEU A 36 -5.21 4.65 -2.80
C LEU A 36 -6.70 4.74 -3.15
N PRO A 37 -7.53 3.76 -2.72
CA PRO A 37 -8.96 3.86 -2.90
C PRO A 37 -9.41 5.14 -2.22
N THR A 38 -9.84 6.12 -3.03
CA THR A 38 -10.29 7.42 -2.53
C THR A 38 -11.49 7.16 -1.63
N PHE A 39 -11.61 7.95 -0.57
CA PHE A 39 -12.67 7.87 0.45
C PHE A 39 -14.11 7.97 -0.09
N GLU A 40 -14.30 8.01 -1.42
CA GLU A 40 -15.59 8.10 -2.10
C GLU A 40 -16.46 6.84 -1.98
N HIS A 41 -15.92 5.73 -1.43
CA HIS A 41 -16.68 4.51 -1.16
C HIS A 41 -16.75 4.17 0.36
N PRO A 42 -17.59 4.86 1.14
CA PRO A 42 -17.66 4.73 2.60
C PRO A 42 -18.13 3.34 3.12
N GLU A 43 -18.80 2.53 2.29
CA GLU A 43 -19.38 1.25 2.73
C GLU A 43 -18.40 0.07 2.70
N MET A 44 -17.23 0.20 2.05
CA MET A 44 -16.24 -0.88 1.93
C MET A 44 -14.87 -0.54 2.54
N THR A 45 -14.80 0.50 3.36
CA THR A 45 -13.55 1.16 3.77
C THR A 45 -12.59 0.25 4.54
N GLU A 46 -13.01 -0.53 5.55
CA GLU A 46 -12.02 -1.36 6.29
C GLU A 46 -11.47 -2.51 5.42
N LYS A 47 -12.35 -3.19 4.68
CA LYS A 47 -11.97 -4.35 3.87
C LYS A 47 -11.06 -3.94 2.71
N ILE A 48 -11.41 -2.86 2.01
CA ILE A 48 -10.62 -2.32 0.90
C ILE A 48 -9.24 -1.86 1.40
N PHE A 49 -9.16 -1.15 2.53
CA PHE A 49 -7.87 -0.74 3.08
C PHE A 49 -7.03 -1.95 3.52
N THR A 50 -7.67 -3.00 4.05
CA THR A 50 -6.98 -4.24 4.42
C THR A 50 -6.43 -4.97 3.19
N GLU A 51 -7.24 -5.12 2.15
CA GLU A 51 -6.83 -5.73 0.87
C GLU A 51 -5.73 -4.91 0.18
N TYR A 52 -5.82 -3.58 0.23
CA TYR A 52 -4.79 -2.68 -0.30
C TYR A 52 -3.46 -2.81 0.43
N LEU A 53 -3.49 -2.85 1.77
CA LEU A 53 -2.30 -3.06 2.60
C LEU A 53 -1.65 -4.42 2.33
N GLU A 54 -2.46 -5.49 2.19
CA GLU A 54 -1.95 -6.82 1.83
C GLU A 54 -1.31 -6.82 0.44
N ASN A 55 -1.93 -6.19 -0.56
CA ASN A 55 -1.37 -6.08 -1.91
C ASN A 55 -0.03 -5.34 -1.90
N LEU A 56 0.07 -4.22 -1.18
CA LEU A 56 1.32 -3.48 -0.99
C LEU A 56 2.41 -4.33 -0.34
N LYS A 57 2.08 -5.04 0.75
CA LYS A 57 3.01 -5.94 1.44
C LYS A 57 3.47 -7.08 0.52
N GLN A 58 2.57 -7.66 -0.27
CA GLN A 58 2.92 -8.71 -1.24
C GLN A 58 3.81 -8.18 -2.37
N LEU A 59 3.54 -6.98 -2.88
CA LEU A 59 4.37 -6.36 -3.92
C LEU A 59 5.79 -6.13 -3.40
N LEU A 60 5.91 -5.56 -2.20
CA LEU A 60 7.20 -5.37 -1.52
C LEU A 60 7.91 -6.72 -1.30
N PHE A 61 7.18 -7.75 -0.87
CA PHE A 61 7.74 -9.08 -0.66
C PHE A 61 8.27 -9.69 -1.96
N ARG A 62 7.49 -9.66 -3.04
CA ARG A 62 7.92 -10.15 -4.36
C ARG A 62 9.11 -9.38 -4.89
N TYR A 63 9.11 -8.06 -4.75
CA TYR A 63 10.25 -7.24 -5.14
C TYR A 63 11.49 -7.60 -4.34
N LYS A 64 11.39 -7.70 -3.01
CA LYS A 64 12.51 -8.15 -2.15
C LYS A 64 13.00 -9.52 -2.56
N GLN A 65 12.12 -10.49 -2.81
CA GLN A 65 12.52 -11.83 -3.28
C GLN A 65 13.21 -11.82 -4.65
N SER A 66 12.76 -10.97 -5.57
CA SER A 66 13.31 -10.89 -6.93
C SER A 66 14.60 -10.08 -7.01
N HIS A 67 14.81 -9.11 -6.12
CA HIS A 67 15.98 -8.21 -6.13
C HIS A 67 17.04 -8.53 -5.05
N LEU A 68 16.73 -9.28 -3.99
CA LEU A 68 17.74 -9.77 -3.00
C LEU A 68 18.34 -11.14 -3.36
N LYS A 69 18.31 -11.57 -4.62
CA LYS A 69 18.90 -12.85 -5.05
C LYS A 69 20.19 -12.68 -5.82
#